data_AF-A0A7W3RBH5-F1
#
_entry.id   AF-A0A7W3RBH5-F1
#
_cell.length_a   1.000
_cell.length_b   1.000
_cell.length_c   1.000
_cell.angle_alpha   90.00
_cell.angle_beta   90.00
_cell.angle_gamma   90.00
#
_symmetry.space_group_name_H-M   'P 1'
#
loop_
_entity.id
_entity.type
_entity.pdbx_description
1 polymer ?
#
loop_
_entity_poly.entity_id
_entity_poly.type
_entity_poly.pdbx_seq_one_letter_code
_entity_poly.pdbx_strand_id
1 'polypeptide(L)'
;MNAHLSDSDREALWIAHELREELRQALERRGVTSAPGVSPFVDSAGRPSVIVRMDADAARALALIMGEQRAAAVPPAPAAPMAPPAPTPPAAPRRNDGSHVFPAPQPVGHPHI
;
A
#
# COMPACT_ATOMS: atom_id res chain seq x y z
N MET A 1 -27.20 -9.88 -38.76
CA MET A 1 -26.15 -8.83 -38.64
C MET A 1 -25.10 -9.36 -37.66
N ASN A 2 -24.03 -10.02 -38.14
CA ASN A 2 -22.92 -10.41 -37.26
C ASN A 2 -22.04 -9.17 -37.09
N ALA A 3 -22.05 -8.56 -35.92
CA ALA A 3 -21.12 -7.49 -35.58
C ALA A 3 -19.73 -8.10 -35.49
N HIS A 4 -18.88 -7.89 -36.50
CA HIS A 4 -17.49 -8.27 -36.42
C HIS A 4 -16.81 -7.32 -35.44
N LEU A 5 -16.61 -7.79 -34.21
CA LEU A 5 -15.83 -7.10 -33.20
C LEU A 5 -14.41 -6.86 -33.74
N SER A 6 -13.83 -5.69 -33.44
CA SER A 6 -12.41 -5.44 -33.72
C SER A 6 -11.55 -6.36 -32.86
N ASP A 7 -10.26 -6.47 -33.18
CA ASP A 7 -9.35 -7.28 -32.38
C ASP A 7 -9.20 -6.76 -30.95
N SER A 8 -9.06 -5.44 -30.80
CA SER A 8 -9.04 -4.77 -29.51
C SER A 8 -10.32 -4.97 -28.70
N ASP A 9 -11.49 -5.08 -29.36
CA ASP A 9 -12.75 -5.35 -28.66
C ASP A 9 -12.80 -6.78 -28.13
N ARG A 10 -12.36 -7.76 -28.94
CA ARG A 10 -12.19 -9.15 -28.49
C ARG A 10 -11.21 -9.26 -27.32
N GLU A 11 -10.09 -8.56 -27.39
CA GLU A 11 -9.08 -8.55 -26.34
C GLU A 11 -9.62 -7.89 -25.05
N ALA A 12 -10.33 -6.77 -25.16
CA ALA A 12 -10.97 -6.13 -24.01
C ALA A 12 -12.00 -7.06 -23.34
N LEU A 13 -12.82 -7.77 -24.11
CA LEU A 13 -13.78 -8.77 -23.61
C LEU A 13 -13.07 -9.90 -22.87
N TRP A 14 -11.96 -10.40 -23.43
CA TRP A 14 -11.19 -11.47 -22.81
C TRP A 14 -10.58 -11.01 -21.48
N ILE A 15 -9.90 -9.86 -21.45
CA ILE A 15 -9.33 -9.27 -20.23
C ILE A 15 -10.41 -9.02 -19.18
N ALA A 16 -11.58 -8.50 -19.57
CA ALA A 16 -12.68 -8.25 -18.65
C ALA A 16 -13.22 -9.54 -18.01
N HIS A 17 -13.31 -10.61 -18.80
CA HIS A 17 -13.74 -11.91 -18.29
C HIS A 17 -12.73 -12.50 -17.30
N GLU A 18 -11.45 -12.53 -17.68
CA GLU A 18 -10.38 -13.07 -16.84
C GLU A 18 -10.28 -12.29 -15.52
N LEU A 19 -10.21 -10.95 -15.60
CA LEU A 19 -10.12 -10.11 -14.40
C LEU A 19 -11.33 -10.28 -13.49
N ARG A 20 -12.53 -10.43 -14.04
CA ARG A 20 -13.74 -10.68 -13.23
C ARG A 20 -13.62 -11.98 -12.45
N GLU A 21 -13.16 -13.06 -13.07
CA GLU A 21 -13.04 -14.35 -12.37
C GLU A 21 -11.93 -14.34 -11.32
N GLU A 22 -10.80 -13.71 -11.60
CA GLU A 22 -9.72 -13.54 -10.62
C GLU A 22 -10.17 -12.71 -9.41
N LEU A 23 -10.82 -11.56 -9.65
CA LEU A 23 -11.35 -10.73 -8.58
C LEU A 23 -12.43 -11.45 -7.76
N ARG A 24 -13.34 -12.16 -8.43
CA ARG A 24 -14.37 -12.95 -7.75
C ARG A 24 -13.74 -13.98 -6.81
N GLN A 25 -12.79 -14.77 -7.29
CA GLN A 25 -12.12 -15.79 -6.48
C GLN A 25 -11.31 -15.19 -5.31
N ALA A 26 -10.62 -14.07 -5.55
CA ALA A 26 -9.85 -13.39 -4.51
C ALA A 26 -10.73 -12.84 -3.39
N LEU A 27 -11.88 -12.25 -3.75
CA LEU A 27 -12.83 -11.66 -2.81
C LEU A 27 -13.62 -12.73 -2.04
N GLU A 28 -14.01 -13.83 -2.70
CA GLU A 28 -14.67 -14.96 -2.04
C GLU A 28 -13.78 -15.58 -0.95
N ARG A 29 -12.47 -15.68 -1.19
CA ARG A 29 -11.48 -16.13 -0.18
C ARG A 29 -11.42 -15.22 1.05
N ARG A 30 -11.91 -13.98 0.94
CA ARG A 30 -12.02 -13.01 2.04
C ARG A 30 -13.42 -12.92 2.65
N GLY A 31 -14.35 -13.77 2.21
CA GLY A 31 -15.73 -13.77 2.68
C GLY A 31 -16.60 -12.69 2.04
N VAL A 32 -16.10 -11.99 1.01
CA VAL A 32 -16.86 -10.99 0.26
C VAL A 32 -17.57 -11.68 -0.91
N THR A 33 -18.91 -11.66 -0.88
CA THR A 33 -19.75 -12.37 -1.87
C THR A 33 -20.27 -11.48 -2.98
N SER A 34 -20.11 -10.16 -2.85
CA SER A 34 -20.47 -9.19 -3.89
C SER A 34 -19.44 -9.24 -5.02
N ALA A 35 -19.83 -9.77 -6.18
CA ALA A 35 -18.96 -9.89 -7.34
C ALA A 35 -18.74 -8.51 -8.00
N PRO A 36 -17.49 -8.08 -8.25
CA PRO A 36 -17.22 -6.85 -8.96
C PRO A 36 -17.77 -6.87 -10.39
N GLY A 37 -18.40 -5.77 -10.81
CA GLY A 37 -18.76 -5.57 -12.21
C GLY A 37 -17.53 -5.13 -13.01
N VAL A 38 -17.13 -5.92 -14.00
CA VAL A 38 -16.03 -5.58 -14.91
C VAL A 38 -16.59 -5.35 -16.30
N SER A 39 -16.38 -4.15 -16.85
CA SER A 39 -16.89 -3.75 -18.17
C SER A 39 -15.72 -3.50 -19.13
N PRO A 40 -15.68 -4.19 -20.27
CA PRO A 40 -14.67 -3.95 -21.30
C PRO A 40 -14.98 -2.65 -22.05
N PHE A 41 -13.94 -1.97 -22.50
CA PHE A 41 -14.04 -0.88 -23.46
C PHE A 41 -12.72 -0.73 -24.22
N VAL A 42 -12.76 -0.03 -25.36
CA VAL A 42 -11.56 0.41 -26.06
C VAL A 42 -11.43 1.91 -25.84
N ASP A 43 -10.27 2.36 -25.38
CA ASP A 43 -10.03 3.77 -25.11
C ASP A 43 -9.87 4.60 -26.40
N SER A 44 -9.72 5.92 -26.25
CA SER A 44 -9.56 6.83 -27.40
C SER A 44 -8.25 6.60 -28.18
N ALA A 45 -7.27 5.88 -27.60
CA ALA A 45 -6.03 5.49 -28.27
C ALA A 45 -6.14 4.11 -28.96
N GLY A 46 -7.32 3.48 -28.94
CA GLY A 46 -7.54 2.16 -29.51
C GLY A 46 -7.05 1.01 -28.62
N ARG A 47 -6.76 1.25 -27.34
CA ARG A 47 -6.23 0.23 -26.44
C ARG A 47 -7.37 -0.51 -25.73
N PRO A 48 -7.29 -1.85 -25.62
CA PRO A 48 -8.24 -2.61 -24.81
C PRO A 48 -8.09 -2.20 -23.33
N SER A 49 -9.20 -1.97 -22.65
CA SER A 49 -9.24 -1.47 -21.28
C SER A 49 -10.49 -1.96 -20.56
N VAL A 50 -10.49 -1.85 -19.23
CA VAL A 50 -11.59 -2.32 -18.37
C VAL A 50 -11.95 -1.30 -17.29
N ILE A 51 -13.23 -1.17 -17.00
CA ILE A 51 -13.75 -0.42 -15.84
C ILE A 51 -14.21 -1.44 -14.81
N VAL A 52 -13.75 -1.29 -13.57
CA VAL A 52 -14.18 -2.13 -12.45
C VAL A 52 -15.07 -1.31 -11.52
N ARG A 53 -16.28 -1.81 -11.29
CA ARG A 53 -17.24 -1.29 -10.32
C ARG A 53 -17.36 -2.28 -9.16
N MET A 54 -17.18 -1.77 -7.96
CA MET A 54 -17.27 -2.54 -6.72
C MET A 54 -17.91 -1.69 -5.62
N ASP A 55 -18.50 -2.35 -4.63
CA ASP A 55 -18.94 -1.67 -3.41
C ASP A 55 -17.77 -1.41 -2.45
N ALA A 56 -18.06 -0.72 -1.35
CA ALA A 56 -17.05 -0.35 -0.38
C ALA A 56 -16.42 -1.56 0.34
N ASP A 57 -17.15 -2.66 0.50
CA ASP A 57 -16.65 -3.86 1.18
C ASP A 57 -15.62 -4.57 0.29
N ALA A 58 -16.01 -4.83 -0.95
CA ALA A 58 -15.12 -5.40 -1.98
C ALA A 58 -13.88 -4.53 -2.20
N ALA A 59 -14.02 -3.19 -2.23
CA ALA A 59 -12.88 -2.28 -2.36
C ALA A 59 -11.89 -2.38 -1.18
N ARG A 60 -12.40 -2.45 0.05
CA ARG A 60 -11.55 -2.59 1.24
C ARG A 60 -10.85 -3.95 1.27
N ALA A 61 -11.57 -5.02 0.95
CA ALA A 61 -10.99 -6.36 0.87
C ALA A 61 -9.88 -6.43 -0.19
N LEU A 62 -10.09 -5.83 -1.37
CA LEU A 62 -9.07 -5.75 -2.41
C LEU A 62 -7.84 -4.97 -1.94
N ALA A 63 -8.02 -3.84 -1.25
CA ALA A 63 -6.91 -3.06 -0.71
C ALA A 63 -6.06 -3.85 0.30
N LEU A 64 -6.69 -4.67 1.16
CA LEU A 64 -5.99 -5.57 2.08
C LEU A 64 -5.16 -6.61 1.33
N ILE A 65 -5.76 -7.26 0.32
CA ILE A 65 -5.08 -8.25 -0.53
C ILE A 65 -3.83 -7.65 -1.21
N MET A 66 -3.92 -6.41 -1.70
CA MET A 66 -2.77 -5.71 -2.30
C MET A 66 -1.70 -5.34 -1.26
N GLY A 67 -2.11 -4.93 -0.06
CA GLY A 67 -1.19 -4.59 1.04
C GLY A 67 -0.36 -5.80 1.49
N GLU A 68 -0.98 -6.97 1.58
CA GLU A 68 -0.29 -8.22 1.93
C GLU A 68 0.76 -8.62 0.89
N GLN A 69 0.43 -8.51 -0.39
CA GLN A 69 1.38 -8.78 -1.48
C GLN A 69 2.58 -7.84 -1.44
N ARG A 70 2.36 -6.55 -1.12
CA ARG A 70 3.45 -5.60 -0.94
C ARG A 70 4.34 -5.97 0.25
N ALA A 71 3.76 -6.41 1.37
CA ALA A 71 4.53 -6.83 2.54
C ALA A 71 5.35 -8.10 2.27
N ALA A 72 4.81 -9.05 1.51
CA ALA A 72 5.52 -10.27 1.10
C ALA A 72 6.68 -9.99 0.11
N ALA A 73 6.59 -8.90 -0.65
CA ALA A 73 7.62 -8.50 -1.60
C ALA A 73 8.81 -7.73 -0.96
N VAL A 74 8.70 -7.32 0.31
CA VAL A 74 9.83 -6.71 1.04
C VAL A 74 10.74 -7.84 1.52
N PRO A 75 11.98 -7.96 1.03
CA PRO A 75 12.92 -8.95 1.56
C PRO A 75 13.15 -8.67 3.05
N PRO A 76 13.28 -9.71 3.90
CA PRO A 76 13.62 -9.50 5.30
C PRO A 76 14.91 -8.68 5.36
N ALA A 77 14.88 -7.55 6.06
CA ALA A 77 16.06 -6.74 6.28
C ALA A 77 17.15 -7.66 6.90
N PRO A 78 18.39 -7.63 6.39
CA PRO A 78 19.46 -8.42 6.98
C PRO A 78 19.55 -8.07 8.47
N ALA A 79 19.61 -9.11 9.32
CA ALA A 79 19.78 -8.95 10.74
C ALA A 79 20.97 -8.01 10.98
N ALA A 80 20.71 -6.84 11.56
CA ALA A 80 21.76 -5.90 11.90
C ALA A 80 22.81 -6.64 12.76
N PRO A 81 24.10 -6.55 12.45
CA PRO A 81 25.12 -7.19 13.26
C PRO A 81 24.98 -6.66 14.69
N MET A 82 24.90 -7.59 15.64
CA MET A 82 24.73 -7.34 17.06
C MET A 82 25.77 -6.30 17.50
N ALA A 83 25.35 -5.05 17.66
CA ALA A 83 26.23 -3.99 18.14
C ALA A 83 26.74 -4.37 19.54
N PRO A 84 28.03 -4.17 19.85
CA PRO A 84 28.53 -4.40 21.20
C PRO A 84 27.75 -3.50 22.19
N PRO A 85 27.60 -3.93 23.45
CA PRO A 85 26.82 -3.16 24.42
C PRO A 85 27.42 -1.76 24.57
N ALA A 86 26.58 -0.74 24.38
CA ALA A 86 26.96 0.65 24.56
C ALA A 86 27.35 0.90 26.04
N PRO A 87 28.39 1.70 26.32
CA PRO A 87 28.70 2.08 27.69
C PRO A 87 27.55 2.91 28.29
N THR A 88 27.21 2.60 29.53
CA THR A 88 26.16 3.26 30.33
C THR A 88 26.38 4.78 30.36
N PRO A 89 25.38 5.62 30.06
CA PRO A 89 25.53 7.06 30.16
C PRO A 89 25.68 7.50 31.63
N PRO A 90 26.52 8.51 31.94
CA PRO A 90 26.70 9.00 33.30
C PRO A 90 25.42 9.67 33.79
N ALA A 91 25.06 9.42 35.05
CA ALA A 91 23.87 9.96 35.69
C ALA A 91 23.89 11.50 35.70
N ALA A 92 22.78 12.11 35.27
CA ALA A 92 22.58 13.55 35.32
C ALA A 92 22.69 14.07 36.78
N PRO A 93 23.38 15.19 37.04
CA PRO A 93 23.51 15.73 38.38
C PRO A 93 22.14 16.22 38.88
N ARG A 94 21.58 15.51 39.88
CA ARG A 94 20.43 15.97 40.66
C ARG A 94 20.93 16.81 41.83
N ARG A 95 20.25 17.93 42.12
CA ARG A 95 20.45 18.69 43.36
C ARG A 95 19.91 17.86 44.54
N ASN A 96 20.53 17.98 45.72
CA ASN A 96 20.23 17.13 46.90
C ASN A 96 18.77 17.25 47.45
N ASP A 97 17.95 18.11 46.85
CA ASP A 97 16.55 18.33 47.22
C ASP A 97 15.55 17.69 46.22
N GLY A 98 16.02 16.91 45.25
CA GLY A 98 15.17 16.13 44.33
C GLY A 98 14.46 16.93 43.22
N SER A 99 14.57 18.26 43.19
CA SER A 99 13.96 19.07 42.14
C SER A 99 14.83 19.14 40.87
N HIS A 100 14.20 18.94 39.71
CA HIS A 100 14.85 18.99 38.40
C HIS A 100 15.14 20.45 38.01
N VAL A 101 16.39 20.74 37.65
CA VAL A 101 16.75 22.03 37.03
C VAL A 101 16.49 21.92 35.53
N PHE A 102 15.54 22.69 35.02
CA PHE A 102 15.36 22.83 33.57
C PHE A 102 16.55 23.58 32.97
N PRO A 103 17.13 23.11 31.85
CA PRO A 103 18.19 23.83 31.18
C PRO A 103 17.63 25.12 30.55
N ALA A 104 18.32 26.25 30.74
CA ALA A 104 17.97 27.51 30.11
C ALA A 104 18.05 27.40 28.58
N PRO A 105 17.17 28.06 27.82
CA PRO A 105 17.21 28.05 26.36
C PRO A 105 18.50 28.71 25.86
N GLN A 106 19.22 27.98 25.00
CA GLN A 106 20.45 28.43 24.34
C GLN A 106 20.08 29.53 23.31
N PRO A 107 20.87 30.61 23.17
CA PRO A 107 20.60 31.65 22.19
C PRO A 107 20.82 31.11 20.76
N VAL A 108 19.85 31.33 19.89
CA VAL A 108 19.88 30.93 18.47
C VAL A 108 20.92 31.78 17.73
N GLY A 109 22.06 31.18 17.40
CA GLY A 109 23.07 31.78 16.54
C GLY A 109 22.54 31.93 15.12
N HIS A 110 22.43 33.16 14.64
CA HIS A 110 22.14 33.45 13.23
C HIS A 110 23.43 33.34 12.41
N PRO A 111 23.46 32.64 11.26
CA PRO A 111 24.59 32.67 10.36
C PRO A 111 24.54 33.93 9.50
N HIS A 112 25.56 34.79 9.63
CA HIS A 112 25.84 35.87 8.69
C HIS A 112 26.65 35.31 7.50
N ILE A 113 26.17 35.58 6.29
CA ILE A 113 26.98 35.72 5.07
C ILE A 113 26.64 37.07 4.44
#